data_AF-A0A1G5GJP8-F1
#
_entry.id   AF-A0A1G5GJP8-F1
#
_cell.length_a   1.000
_cell.length_b   1.000
_cell.length_c   1.000
_cell.angle_alpha   90.00
_cell.angle_beta   90.00
_cell.angle_gamma   90.00
#
_symmetry.space_group_name_H-M   'P 1'
#
loop_
_entity.id
_entity.type
_entity.pdbx_description
1 polymer ?
#
loop_
_entity_poly.entity_id
_entity_poly.type
_entity_poly.pdbx_seq_one_letter_code
_entity_poly.pdbx_strand_id
1 'polypeptide(L)'
;MDNTIIAAITVSSALTLIVMGCGAKDNKLVEMESELVRNQGNAQICVYNDVFEAYGKKSNYTFIDIIKDNEVKETINTYRYLDKVTDIDCFDFSDDGIKDIALIGDSGDETKILLYESTSEYHYDVFSGWSDVGDVILGTLDEDFPMKRIEALLDKWSPGYTISDEVYGMFDADNWKYKAGDYKEAYAAIARLLGPEYEDAKYDLVDIDGKAPFEFVISSSRTNVVFYYEGGYAHRFLLYNLREFVGDEYEHAYSPGKSIIRNLVEGSDATYCKEYIPVLEGFEPGDSVAYYECNIKDFDGDGEITAEEWEMSSPDFYIAYETWYENWSDHEMSDNELKKLVDGYSSLDYEDLSGSLSFDEFIKKLENEEIEEKQEITEIDYSLYEEFVESLKTNMKEESLESLYDIVDKWDLGLSEGLSYYAKGDPNAKSMWYLQKDIDGDGVDELLLGTGDPDVKLDIWRGDDYICDLFTIRNRKLLHVFKGSCRNRYYICEDGTIENEFGSGSSMDKGFYRYSKGELQFLECISSYADYSDDNVGSRCYYANKDGNARKLTEKEYDVMGEELECKYNKQKLQFHPFKD
;
A
#
# COMPACT_ATOMS: atom_id res chain seq x y z
N MET A 1 92.70 -17.89 27.34
CA MET A 1 91.69 -17.29 26.45
C MET A 1 90.35 -17.70 27.02
N ASP A 2 89.89 -16.88 27.96
CA ASP A 2 88.57 -16.25 28.05
C ASP A 2 87.38 -17.01 27.47
N ASN A 3 86.19 -17.07 28.08
CA ASN A 3 85.67 -16.66 29.39
C ASN A 3 84.29 -17.36 29.44
N THR A 4 84.04 -18.20 30.44
CA THR A 4 83.10 -17.93 31.55
C THR A 4 81.64 -18.33 31.28
N ILE A 5 81.30 -19.43 31.94
CA ILE A 5 79.98 -19.94 32.33
C ILE A 5 79.25 -18.91 33.22
N ILE A 6 77.94 -18.68 33.03
CA ILE A 6 76.95 -18.54 34.12
C ILE A 6 75.56 -19.03 33.65
N ALA A 7 74.97 -19.95 34.42
CA ALA A 7 73.54 -20.20 34.48
C ALA A 7 72.98 -19.58 35.78
N ALA A 8 71.80 -18.95 35.73
CA ALA A 8 70.89 -18.60 36.84
C ALA A 8 69.61 -17.99 36.22
N ILE A 9 68.40 -18.57 36.31
CA ILE A 9 67.40 -18.52 37.41
C ILE A 9 67.12 -17.11 37.95
N THR A 10 65.82 -16.85 38.20
CA THR A 10 65.17 -15.75 38.99
C THR A 10 64.97 -14.41 38.24
N VAL A 11 63.85 -13.67 38.30
CA VAL A 11 62.78 -13.46 39.30
C VAL A 11 61.47 -13.01 38.62
N SER A 12 60.33 -13.46 39.16
CA SER A 12 59.00 -12.85 39.03
C SER A 12 59.02 -11.39 39.46
N SER A 13 58.72 -10.45 38.56
CA SER A 13 58.34 -9.10 38.96
C SER A 13 57.04 -8.74 38.28
N ALA A 14 56.01 -8.62 39.13
CA ALA A 14 54.77 -7.93 38.88
C ALA A 14 54.99 -6.73 37.96
N LEU A 15 54.22 -6.66 36.88
CA LEU A 15 54.09 -5.42 36.13
C LEU A 15 53.43 -4.43 37.09
N THR A 16 54.30 -3.62 37.68
CA THR A 16 53.93 -2.52 38.55
C THR A 16 53.18 -1.54 37.68
N LEU A 17 51.86 -1.61 37.83
CA LEU A 17 50.88 -0.72 37.24
C LEU A 17 50.99 0.63 37.93
N ILE A 18 52.01 1.42 37.56
CA ILE A 18 52.14 2.82 37.96
C ILE A 18 52.76 3.60 36.79
N VAL A 19 51.89 4.09 35.91
CA VAL A 19 52.02 5.46 35.39
C VAL A 19 50.71 6.16 35.71
N MET A 20 50.87 7.28 36.41
CA MET A 20 49.82 8.09 37.00
C MET A 20 49.19 8.97 35.92
N GLY A 21 47.97 8.63 35.51
CA GLY A 21 46.95 9.58 35.06
C GLY A 21 45.90 9.69 36.17
N CYS A 22 45.76 10.89 36.75
CA CYS A 22 44.86 11.16 37.87
C CYS A 22 43.39 10.87 37.53
N GLY A 23 42.68 10.13 38.40
CA GLY A 23 41.23 10.29 38.60
C GLY A 23 40.33 9.07 38.33
N ALA A 24 40.59 8.27 37.29
CA ALA A 24 39.52 7.47 36.65
C ALA A 24 39.17 6.09 37.25
N LYS A 25 39.81 5.62 38.35
CA LYS A 25 39.64 4.21 38.77
C LYS A 25 38.26 3.85 39.33
N ASP A 26 37.48 4.80 39.84
CA ASP A 26 36.19 4.52 40.48
C ASP A 26 34.95 4.84 39.60
N ASN A 27 35.14 5.41 38.40
CA ASN A 27 34.05 5.81 37.50
C ASN A 27 34.16 5.22 36.07
N LYS A 28 35.00 4.21 35.88
CA LYS A 28 35.21 3.55 34.59
C LYS A 28 34.01 2.67 34.23
N LEU A 29 33.50 2.82 33.01
CA LEU A 29 32.37 2.06 32.47
C LEU A 29 32.83 0.86 31.66
N VAL A 30 33.73 1.07 30.69
CA VAL A 30 34.29 -0.01 29.85
C VAL A 30 35.71 0.32 29.40
N GLU A 31 36.49 -0.70 29.07
CA GLU A 31 37.78 -0.56 28.39
C GLU A 31 37.98 -1.69 27.40
N MET A 32 38.52 -1.35 26.24
CA MET A 32 38.85 -2.29 25.19
C MET A 32 40.18 -1.91 24.52
N GLU A 33 40.71 -2.83 23.74
CA GLU A 33 41.80 -2.55 22.81
C GLU A 33 41.33 -2.75 21.38
N SER A 34 41.71 -1.84 20.48
CA SER A 34 41.42 -1.96 19.06
C SER A 34 42.58 -1.43 18.22
N GLU A 35 42.86 -2.08 17.09
CA GLU A 35 43.77 -1.52 16.08
C GLU A 35 43.03 -0.45 15.28
N LEU A 36 43.00 0.78 15.81
CA LEU A 36 42.28 1.91 15.19
C LEU A 36 42.89 2.34 13.85
N VAL A 37 44.24 2.39 13.79
CA VAL A 37 44.97 2.76 12.57
C VAL A 37 45.74 1.54 12.07
N ARG A 38 45.51 1.18 10.81
CA ARG A 38 46.08 -0.03 10.20
C ARG A 38 47.61 -0.06 10.30
N ASN A 39 48.16 -1.18 10.78
CA ASN A 39 49.59 -1.43 10.98
C ASN A 39 50.27 -0.56 12.03
N GLN A 40 49.52 0.20 12.85
CA GLN A 40 50.07 0.93 13.99
C GLN A 40 49.90 0.17 15.32
N GLY A 41 49.24 -1.00 15.30
CA GLY A 41 48.97 -1.84 16.48
C GLY A 41 47.90 -1.23 17.40
N ASN A 42 47.52 -1.96 18.43
CA ASN A 42 46.38 -1.59 19.28
C ASN A 42 46.56 -0.24 19.98
N ALA A 43 45.47 0.51 20.05
CA ALA A 43 45.22 1.57 21.01
C ALA A 43 44.23 1.06 22.06
N GLN A 44 44.34 1.60 23.27
CA GLN A 44 43.41 1.35 24.35
C GLN A 44 42.34 2.43 24.34
N ILE A 45 41.08 2.03 24.48
CA ILE A 45 39.93 2.92 24.54
C ILE A 45 39.32 2.75 25.92
N CYS A 46 39.24 3.83 26.69
CA CYS A 46 38.72 3.81 28.05
C CYS A 46 37.53 4.76 28.17
N VAL A 47 36.38 4.22 28.53
CA VAL A 47 35.14 4.98 28.73
C VAL A 47 34.87 5.13 30.23
N TYR A 48 34.63 6.35 30.70
CA TYR A 48 34.44 6.64 32.12
C TYR A 48 33.57 7.88 32.35
N ASN A 49 33.01 8.01 33.54
CA ASN A 49 32.26 9.21 33.95
C ASN A 49 33.15 10.17 34.75
N ASP A 50 33.09 11.47 34.45
CA ASP A 50 33.78 12.50 35.24
C ASP A 50 33.00 13.82 35.25
N VAL A 51 33.42 14.74 36.12
CA VAL A 51 32.82 16.07 36.27
C VAL A 51 33.42 17.02 35.24
N PHE A 52 32.57 17.58 34.38
CA PHE A 52 32.93 18.70 33.52
C PHE A 52 32.42 20.01 34.11
N GLU A 53 33.30 21.00 34.22
CA GLU A 53 32.94 22.35 34.65
C GLU A 53 33.01 23.32 33.46
N ALA A 54 31.86 23.83 33.05
CA ALA A 54 31.77 24.87 32.03
C ALA A 54 30.86 26.00 32.50
N TYR A 55 31.27 27.25 32.27
CA TYR A 55 30.52 28.45 32.67
C TYR A 55 30.11 28.47 34.15
N GLY A 56 30.92 27.86 35.04
CA GLY A 56 30.65 27.78 36.49
C GLY A 56 29.58 26.77 36.89
N LYS A 57 29.10 25.92 35.96
CA LYS A 57 28.22 24.79 36.25
C LYS A 57 29.01 23.49 36.14
N LYS A 58 28.86 22.62 37.15
CA LYS A 58 29.41 21.27 37.18
C LYS A 58 28.35 20.27 36.76
N SER A 59 28.65 19.47 35.75
CA SER A 59 27.81 18.36 35.28
C SER A 59 28.65 17.10 35.15
N ASN A 60 28.05 15.93 35.37
CA ASN A 60 28.70 14.65 35.08
C ASN A 60 28.46 14.29 33.62
N TYR A 61 29.51 13.89 32.91
CA TYR A 61 29.42 13.35 31.56
C TYR A 61 30.30 12.12 31.43
N THR A 62 30.01 11.33 30.40
CA THR A 62 30.83 10.23 29.94
C THR A 62 31.91 10.76 29.01
N PHE A 63 33.13 10.27 29.22
CA PHE A 63 34.33 10.58 28.46
C PHE A 63 34.87 9.32 27.82
N ILE A 64 35.52 9.48 26.67
CA ILE A 64 36.24 8.42 25.96
C ILE A 64 37.69 8.87 25.81
N ASP A 65 38.61 8.17 26.46
CA ASP A 65 40.05 8.37 26.27
C ASP A 65 40.58 7.37 25.25
N ILE A 66 41.31 7.88 24.26
CA ILE A 66 42.07 7.07 23.29
C ILE A 66 43.54 7.12 23.69
N ILE A 67 44.09 5.98 24.08
CA ILE A 67 45.42 5.87 24.68
C ILE A 67 46.31 5.02 23.77
N LYS A 68 47.44 5.58 23.35
CA LYS A 68 48.43 4.89 22.52
C LYS A 68 49.83 5.12 23.09
N ASP A 69 50.61 4.06 23.20
CA ASP A 69 51.97 4.08 23.76
C ASP A 69 52.07 4.68 25.19
N ASN A 70 51.03 4.44 26.00
CA ASN A 70 50.83 5.00 27.35
C ASN A 70 50.65 6.53 27.39
N GLU A 71 50.25 7.16 26.28
CA GLU A 71 49.89 8.56 26.18
C GLU A 71 48.44 8.70 25.72
N VAL A 72 47.67 9.57 26.39
CA VAL A 72 46.32 9.94 25.94
C VAL A 72 46.47 10.78 24.68
N LYS A 73 46.00 10.26 23.54
CA LYS A 73 46.01 10.95 22.25
C LYS A 73 44.82 11.90 22.13
N GLU A 74 43.68 11.48 22.64
CA GLU A 74 42.47 12.30 22.67
C GLU A 74 41.57 11.92 23.84
N THR A 75 40.83 12.92 24.33
CA THR A 75 39.74 12.78 25.30
C THR A 75 38.48 13.39 24.69
N ILE A 76 37.50 12.55 24.38
CA ILE A 76 36.20 12.96 23.85
C ILE A 76 35.27 13.21 25.04
N ASN A 77 34.71 14.42 25.16
CA ASN A 77 33.57 14.67 26.05
C ASN A 77 32.29 14.41 25.28
N THR A 78 31.54 13.37 25.65
CA THR A 78 30.33 13.01 24.90
C THR A 78 29.17 13.99 25.08
N TYR A 79 29.25 14.88 26.08
CA TYR A 79 28.14 15.72 26.55
C TYR A 79 26.85 14.92 26.82
N ARG A 80 27.02 13.63 27.12
CA ARG A 80 25.98 12.68 27.53
C ARG A 80 26.47 11.97 28.79
N TYR A 81 25.55 11.51 29.61
CA TYR A 81 25.85 10.73 30.80
C TYR A 81 25.26 9.34 30.61
N LEU A 82 26.08 8.31 30.76
CA LEU A 82 25.67 6.91 30.73
C LEU A 82 25.85 6.29 32.11
N ASP A 83 24.82 5.59 32.59
CA ASP A 83 24.88 4.78 33.81
C ASP A 83 25.75 3.54 33.61
N LYS A 84 25.67 2.94 32.42
CA LYS A 84 26.50 1.81 31.99
C LYS A 84 26.68 1.82 30.47
N VAL A 85 27.75 1.20 30.02
CA VAL A 85 27.97 0.85 28.61
C VAL A 85 27.59 -0.60 28.43
N THR A 86 26.67 -0.88 27.51
CA THR A 86 26.18 -2.23 27.20
C THR A 86 27.01 -2.88 26.10
N ASP A 87 27.47 -2.10 25.13
CA ASP A 87 28.34 -2.58 24.06
C ASP A 87 29.25 -1.49 23.49
N ILE A 88 30.39 -1.88 22.93
CA ILE A 88 31.36 -0.97 22.28
C ILE A 88 32.14 -1.74 21.22
N ASP A 89 32.30 -1.14 20.04
CA ASP A 89 33.16 -1.68 18.99
C ASP A 89 33.80 -0.58 18.15
N CYS A 90 34.80 -0.94 17.35
CA CYS A 90 35.45 -0.06 16.40
C CYS A 90 35.52 -0.71 15.02
N PHE A 91 34.91 -0.02 14.06
CA PHE A 91 34.87 -0.37 12.64
C PHE A 91 34.83 0.91 11.83
N ASP A 92 35.29 0.84 10.58
CA ASP A 92 35.45 1.99 9.69
C ASP A 92 34.13 2.23 8.93
N PHE A 93 33.28 3.10 9.46
CA PHE A 93 32.00 3.47 8.86
C PHE A 93 32.07 4.77 8.05
N SER A 94 33.21 5.47 8.08
CA SER A 94 33.51 6.62 7.22
C SER A 94 34.26 6.24 5.94
N ASP A 95 34.71 4.99 5.81
CA ASP A 95 35.52 4.42 4.71
C ASP A 95 36.82 5.23 4.45
N ASP A 96 37.43 5.73 5.53
CA ASP A 96 38.67 6.52 5.45
C ASP A 96 39.95 5.69 5.73
N GLY A 97 39.77 4.42 6.08
CA GLY A 97 40.83 3.48 6.44
C GLY A 97 41.24 3.51 7.92
N ILE A 98 40.59 4.32 8.75
CA ILE A 98 40.74 4.43 10.20
C ILE A 98 39.43 3.96 10.84
N LYS A 99 39.54 3.12 11.88
CA LYS A 99 38.33 2.67 12.58
C LYS A 99 37.70 3.81 13.37
N ASP A 100 36.40 3.93 13.20
CA ASP A 100 35.52 4.78 13.98
C ASP A 100 35.09 4.10 15.28
N ILE A 101 34.44 4.82 16.19
CA ILE A 101 34.02 4.32 17.51
C ILE A 101 32.51 4.35 17.62
N ALA A 102 31.90 3.17 17.86
CA ALA A 102 30.49 3.02 18.14
C ALA A 102 30.28 2.54 19.59
N LEU A 103 29.35 3.18 20.29
CA LEU A 103 29.08 2.88 21.70
C LEU A 103 27.59 2.83 21.97
N ILE A 104 27.15 1.81 22.71
CA ILE A 104 25.78 1.65 23.20
C ILE A 104 25.81 1.67 24.74
N GLY A 105 24.92 2.43 25.34
CA GLY A 105 24.78 2.44 26.79
C GLY A 105 23.45 3.01 27.26
N ASP A 106 23.16 2.87 28.54
CA ASP A 106 21.88 3.30 29.12
C ASP A 106 22.05 4.57 29.95
N SER A 107 21.04 5.44 29.92
CA SER A 107 20.91 6.63 30.74
C SER A 107 19.49 6.70 31.32
N GLY A 108 19.33 6.31 32.58
CA GLY A 108 18.04 5.99 33.16
C GLY A 108 17.41 4.78 32.46
N ASP A 109 16.18 4.98 31.97
CA ASP A 109 15.42 3.97 31.22
C ASP A 109 15.62 4.11 29.69
N GLU A 110 16.51 5.01 29.24
CA GLU A 110 16.74 5.26 27.82
C GLU A 110 18.07 4.67 27.34
N THR A 111 18.01 3.80 26.33
CA THR A 111 19.19 3.36 25.58
C THR A 111 19.70 4.50 24.69
N LYS A 112 21.02 4.66 24.64
CA LYS A 112 21.75 5.70 23.91
C LYS A 112 22.79 5.05 23.01
N ILE A 113 22.85 5.54 21.78
CA ILE A 113 23.90 5.21 20.83
C ILE A 113 24.75 6.46 20.61
N LEU A 114 26.06 6.32 20.67
CA LEU A 114 27.03 7.36 20.38
C LEU A 114 27.97 6.87 19.27
N LEU A 115 28.08 7.65 18.21
CA LEU A 115 28.94 7.37 17.06
C LEU A 115 29.95 8.50 16.91
N TYR A 116 31.23 8.14 16.82
CA TYR A 116 32.35 9.06 16.66
C TYR A 116 33.18 8.65 15.46
N GLU A 117 33.25 9.52 14.45
CA GLU A 117 34.04 9.32 13.25
C GLU A 117 35.46 9.86 13.43
N SER A 118 36.44 9.20 12.84
CA SER A 118 37.81 9.70 12.82
C SER A 118 37.92 10.90 11.89
N THR A 119 38.60 11.95 12.35
CA THR A 119 38.96 13.12 11.52
C THR A 119 40.43 13.10 11.12
N SER A 120 41.25 12.38 11.89
CA SER A 120 42.66 12.05 11.60
C SER A 120 43.14 11.00 12.60
N GLU A 121 44.39 10.52 12.45
CA GLU A 121 44.96 9.50 13.34
C GLU A 121 44.74 9.82 14.84
N TYR A 122 43.93 8.99 15.48
CA TYR A 122 43.56 9.09 16.91
C TYR A 122 42.77 10.35 17.31
N HIS A 123 42.17 11.03 16.34
CA HIS A 123 41.30 12.18 16.53
C HIS A 123 39.91 11.92 15.98
N TYR A 124 38.88 12.29 16.74
CA TYR A 124 37.50 11.92 16.51
C TYR A 124 36.55 13.08 16.76
N ASP A 125 35.48 13.16 15.97
CA ASP A 125 34.36 14.07 16.17
C ASP A 125 33.05 13.29 16.15
N VAL A 126 31.94 13.94 16.53
CA VAL A 126 30.61 13.34 16.43
C VAL A 126 30.35 12.98 14.96
N PHE A 127 29.89 11.75 14.74
CA PHE A 127 29.57 11.25 13.40
C PHE A 127 28.70 12.25 12.61
N SER A 128 29.19 12.67 11.46
CA SER A 128 28.59 13.73 10.65
C SER A 128 27.30 13.28 9.96
N GLY A 129 27.17 11.98 9.67
CA GLY A 129 25.98 11.36 9.07
C GLY A 129 24.81 11.13 10.03
N TRP A 130 24.85 11.66 11.25
CA TRP A 130 23.80 11.44 12.25
C TRP A 130 22.40 11.89 11.77
N SER A 131 22.31 12.93 10.94
CA SER A 131 21.02 13.36 10.36
C SER A 131 20.39 12.32 9.44
N ASP A 132 21.19 11.44 8.87
CA ASP A 132 20.77 10.58 7.76
C ASP A 132 20.34 9.20 8.27
N VAL A 133 20.95 8.73 9.36
CA VAL A 133 20.68 7.41 9.95
C VAL A 133 20.06 7.49 11.35
N GLY A 134 20.06 8.67 11.98
CA GLY A 134 19.65 8.85 13.37
C GLY A 134 18.21 8.45 13.64
N ASP A 135 17.28 8.84 12.77
CA ASP A 135 15.85 8.52 12.95
C ASP A 135 15.57 7.02 12.76
N VAL A 136 16.26 6.37 11.81
CA VAL A 136 16.17 4.91 11.57
C VAL A 136 16.70 4.13 12.77
N ILE A 137 17.85 4.57 13.31
CA ILE A 137 18.44 3.96 14.50
C ILE A 137 17.49 4.14 15.69
N LEU A 138 17.01 5.36 15.95
CA LEU A 138 16.12 5.65 17.09
C LEU A 138 14.76 4.94 16.99
N GLY A 139 14.20 4.82 15.78
CA GLY A 139 12.92 4.13 15.54
C GLY A 139 13.01 2.61 15.69
N THR A 140 14.21 2.04 15.76
CA THR A 140 14.43 0.59 15.89
C THR A 140 15.03 0.16 17.22
N LEU A 141 15.20 1.09 18.16
CA LEU A 141 15.73 0.81 19.50
C LEU A 141 14.73 -0.02 20.33
N ASP A 142 15.15 -1.21 20.75
CA ASP A 142 14.53 -2.03 21.80
C ASP A 142 15.52 -2.23 22.97
N GLU A 143 15.06 -2.84 24.07
CA GLU A 143 15.87 -3.02 25.30
C GLU A 143 17.15 -3.86 25.09
N ASP A 144 17.31 -4.55 23.95
CA ASP A 144 18.41 -5.50 23.65
C ASP A 144 19.10 -5.21 22.29
N PHE A 145 19.14 -3.94 21.87
CA PHE A 145 19.66 -3.55 20.54
C PHE A 145 21.15 -3.95 20.33
N PRO A 146 21.48 -4.87 19.39
CA PRO A 146 22.83 -5.42 19.27
C PRO A 146 23.76 -4.57 18.37
N MET A 147 25.06 -4.48 18.72
CA MET A 147 26.07 -3.74 17.93
C MET A 147 26.14 -4.16 16.45
N LYS A 148 25.98 -5.45 16.16
CA LYS A 148 25.95 -5.96 14.77
C LYS A 148 24.88 -5.32 13.88
N ARG A 149 23.79 -4.82 14.47
CA ARG A 149 22.74 -4.13 13.73
C ARG A 149 23.16 -2.71 13.38
N ILE A 150 23.92 -2.04 14.25
CA ILE A 150 24.57 -0.75 13.94
C ILE A 150 25.57 -0.95 12.80
N GLU A 151 26.43 -1.97 12.89
CA GLU A 151 27.38 -2.30 11.83
C GLU A 151 26.67 -2.50 10.50
N ALA A 152 25.60 -3.31 10.44
CA ALA A 152 24.88 -3.56 9.20
C ALA A 152 24.13 -2.33 8.63
N LEU A 153 23.71 -1.39 9.48
CA LEU A 153 23.09 -0.13 9.05
C LEU A 153 24.15 0.85 8.51
N LEU A 154 25.30 0.93 9.17
CA LEU A 154 26.39 1.84 8.79
C LEU A 154 27.24 1.30 7.63
N ASP A 155 27.39 -0.01 7.47
CA ASP A 155 28.09 -0.64 6.32
C ASP A 155 27.34 -0.40 4.99
N LYS A 156 26.03 -0.13 5.06
CA LYS A 156 25.21 0.27 3.92
C LYS A 156 25.21 1.78 3.68
N TRP A 157 25.70 2.57 4.63
CA TRP A 157 25.82 4.02 4.50
C TRP A 157 27.16 4.34 3.81
N SER A 158 27.11 5.05 2.68
CA SER A 158 28.32 5.50 1.98
C SER A 158 28.39 7.04 2.06
N PRO A 159 29.57 7.65 2.32
CA PRO A 159 29.69 9.09 2.40
C PRO A 159 29.28 9.75 1.07
N GLY A 160 28.15 10.46 1.07
CA GLY A 160 27.59 11.12 -0.13
C GLY A 160 26.57 10.29 -0.92
N TYR A 161 26.11 9.17 -0.38
CA TYR A 161 24.96 8.39 -0.85
C TYR A 161 24.00 8.27 0.34
N THR A 162 22.99 9.13 0.39
CA THR A 162 21.98 9.01 1.44
C THR A 162 21.10 7.78 1.17
N ILE A 163 20.50 7.19 2.21
CA ILE A 163 19.39 6.24 2.04
C ILE A 163 18.31 6.86 1.13
N SER A 164 18.14 8.18 1.23
CA SER A 164 17.30 8.92 0.31
C SER A 164 17.78 8.85 -1.15
N ASP A 165 19.08 8.80 -1.48
CA ASP A 165 19.55 8.68 -2.87
C ASP A 165 19.28 7.28 -3.47
N GLU A 166 19.37 6.20 -2.68
CA GLU A 166 18.95 4.86 -3.14
C GLU A 166 17.44 4.77 -3.30
N VAL A 167 16.68 5.34 -2.36
CA VAL A 167 15.21 5.42 -2.41
C VAL A 167 14.75 6.31 -3.57
N TYR A 168 15.35 7.49 -3.76
CA TYR A 168 15.11 8.38 -4.90
C TYR A 168 15.52 7.72 -6.22
N GLY A 169 16.69 7.09 -6.28
CA GLY A 169 17.10 6.31 -7.44
C GLY A 169 16.15 5.16 -7.75
N MET A 170 15.53 4.58 -6.72
CA MET A 170 14.49 3.57 -6.84
C MET A 170 13.13 4.14 -7.24
N PHE A 171 12.89 5.45 -7.16
CA PHE A 171 11.68 6.11 -7.70
C PHE A 171 11.92 6.68 -9.10
N ASP A 172 13.11 7.23 -9.37
CA ASP A 172 13.41 7.98 -10.59
C ASP A 172 14.05 7.14 -11.72
N ALA A 173 14.60 5.95 -11.43
CA ALA A 173 15.31 5.15 -12.44
C ALA A 173 14.53 3.90 -12.87
N ASP A 174 14.12 3.87 -14.14
CA ASP A 174 13.41 2.75 -14.79
C ASP A 174 14.15 1.41 -14.74
N ASN A 175 15.45 1.42 -14.44
CA ASN A 175 16.31 0.23 -14.41
C ASN A 175 16.96 -0.03 -13.04
N TRP A 176 16.34 0.43 -11.95
CA TRP A 176 16.87 0.19 -10.61
C TRP A 176 16.92 -1.30 -10.27
N LYS A 177 18.02 -1.74 -9.65
CA LYS A 177 18.22 -3.11 -9.20
C LYS A 177 19.07 -3.21 -7.93
N TYR A 178 18.73 -4.17 -7.08
CA TYR A 178 19.45 -4.49 -5.86
C TYR A 178 20.16 -5.84 -5.99
N LYS A 179 21.46 -5.88 -5.69
CA LYS A 179 22.24 -7.12 -5.76
C LYS A 179 22.16 -7.87 -4.43
N ALA A 180 21.79 -9.15 -4.47
CA ALA A 180 21.78 -10.03 -3.30
C ALA A 180 22.07 -11.48 -3.70
N GLY A 181 22.49 -12.31 -2.74
CA GLY A 181 22.79 -13.71 -2.97
C GLY A 181 21.57 -14.56 -3.32
N ASP A 182 20.41 -14.20 -2.78
CA ASP A 182 19.11 -14.79 -3.08
C ASP A 182 17.97 -13.77 -2.97
N TYR A 183 16.76 -14.18 -3.37
CA TYR A 183 15.58 -13.32 -3.38
C TYR A 183 15.10 -12.96 -1.96
N LYS A 184 15.32 -13.82 -0.97
CA LYS A 184 14.88 -13.59 0.41
C LYS A 184 15.69 -12.47 1.04
N GLU A 185 17.01 -12.54 0.86
CA GLU A 185 17.95 -11.48 1.24
C GLU A 185 17.59 -10.16 0.55
N ALA A 186 17.34 -10.20 -0.77
CA ALA A 186 16.96 -9.03 -1.54
C ALA A 186 15.67 -8.38 -1.01
N TYR A 187 14.58 -9.15 -0.90
CA TYR A 187 13.28 -8.64 -0.51
C TYR A 187 13.26 -8.18 0.96
N ALA A 188 13.93 -8.90 1.86
CA ALA A 188 14.09 -8.45 3.25
C ALA A 188 14.89 -7.14 3.35
N ALA A 189 15.90 -6.94 2.50
CA ALA A 189 16.67 -5.70 2.47
C ALA A 189 15.82 -4.53 1.93
N ILE A 190 15.08 -4.75 0.84
CA ILE A 190 14.19 -3.75 0.24
C ILE A 190 13.06 -3.37 1.20
N ALA A 191 12.44 -4.35 1.87
CA ALA A 191 11.40 -4.10 2.87
C ALA A 191 11.91 -3.20 4.03
N ARG A 192 13.15 -3.42 4.48
CA ARG A 192 13.78 -2.56 5.51
C ARG A 192 14.11 -1.16 5.02
N LEU A 193 14.45 -1.03 3.73
CA LEU A 193 14.81 0.24 3.13
C LEU A 193 13.58 1.14 2.96
N LEU A 194 12.48 0.59 2.46
CA LEU A 194 11.28 1.37 2.10
C LEU A 194 10.23 1.42 3.19
N GLY A 195 10.17 0.40 4.06
CA GLY A 195 9.18 0.33 5.12
C GLY A 195 9.08 1.59 5.98
N PRO A 196 10.21 2.19 6.43
CA PRO A 196 10.18 3.42 7.23
C PRO A 196 9.64 4.66 6.49
N GLU A 197 9.67 4.70 5.16
CA GLU A 197 9.15 5.82 4.36
C GLU A 197 7.61 5.84 4.30
N TYR A 198 6.97 4.74 4.67
CA TYR A 198 5.52 4.55 4.61
C TYR A 198 4.99 4.08 5.97
N GLU A 199 4.35 4.97 6.75
CA GLU A 199 3.83 4.66 8.09
C GLU A 199 2.86 3.45 8.12
N ASP A 200 2.24 3.11 6.99
CA ASP A 200 1.23 2.07 6.81
C ASP A 200 1.65 0.96 5.83
N ALA A 201 2.95 0.81 5.54
CA ALA A 201 3.45 -0.19 4.61
C ALA A 201 2.99 -1.62 4.95
N LYS A 202 2.45 -2.30 3.94
CA LYS A 202 2.14 -3.73 3.92
C LYS A 202 2.96 -4.43 2.86
N TYR A 203 3.21 -5.71 3.10
CA TYR A 203 4.12 -6.52 2.29
C TYR A 203 3.44 -7.82 1.87
N ASP A 204 3.77 -8.33 0.68
CA ASP A 204 3.42 -9.70 0.31
C ASP A 204 4.30 -10.27 -0.81
N LEU A 205 4.17 -11.58 -1.05
CA LEU A 205 4.66 -12.25 -2.26
C LEU A 205 3.45 -12.66 -3.11
N VAL A 206 3.44 -12.26 -4.38
CA VAL A 206 2.35 -12.50 -5.33
C VAL A 206 2.86 -13.30 -6.52
N ASP A 207 2.05 -14.22 -7.05
CA ASP A 207 2.42 -15.06 -8.19
C ASP A 207 1.95 -14.43 -9.50
N ILE A 208 2.68 -13.43 -10.02
CA ILE A 208 2.26 -12.75 -11.26
C ILE A 208 2.52 -13.65 -12.45
N ASP A 209 3.68 -14.32 -12.48
CA ASP A 209 4.19 -14.95 -13.69
C ASP A 209 4.17 -16.49 -13.69
N GLY A 210 3.73 -17.10 -12.60
CA GLY A 210 3.62 -18.55 -12.43
C GLY A 210 4.96 -19.20 -12.05
N LYS A 211 5.99 -18.43 -11.72
CA LYS A 211 7.35 -18.91 -11.44
C LYS A 211 7.87 -18.40 -10.12
N ALA A 212 8.57 -19.28 -9.42
CA ALA A 212 9.33 -18.91 -8.25
C ALA A 212 10.70 -18.31 -8.65
N PRO A 213 11.23 -17.32 -7.90
CA PRO A 213 10.58 -16.70 -6.74
C PRO A 213 9.44 -15.75 -7.15
N PHE A 214 8.35 -15.80 -6.40
CA PHE A 214 7.21 -14.89 -6.56
C PHE A 214 7.61 -13.44 -6.34
N GLU A 215 6.90 -12.53 -6.99
CA GLU A 215 7.17 -11.10 -6.95
C GLU A 215 6.84 -10.50 -5.59
N PHE A 216 7.69 -9.58 -5.14
CA PHE A 216 7.54 -8.88 -3.88
C PHE A 216 6.79 -7.57 -4.08
N VAL A 217 5.73 -7.38 -3.30
CA VAL A 217 4.89 -6.16 -3.31
C VAL A 217 5.05 -5.42 -2.00
N ILE A 218 5.20 -4.10 -2.11
CA ILE A 218 5.08 -3.14 -1.00
C ILE A 218 3.95 -2.19 -1.33
N SER A 219 2.95 -2.12 -0.45
CA SER A 219 1.79 -1.25 -0.60
C SER A 219 1.66 -0.30 0.58
N SER A 220 1.26 0.93 0.34
CA SER A 220 0.80 1.91 1.32
C SER A 220 -0.44 2.61 0.79
N SER A 221 -1.10 3.42 1.62
CA SER A 221 -2.19 4.33 1.20
C SER A 221 -1.82 5.27 0.06
N ARG A 222 -0.53 5.38 -0.30
CA ARG A 222 -0.05 6.31 -1.34
C ARG A 222 0.67 5.65 -2.49
N THR A 223 1.12 4.40 -2.36
CA THR A 223 2.03 3.82 -3.34
C THR A 223 1.98 2.29 -3.34
N ASN A 224 1.98 1.70 -4.53
CA ASN A 224 2.29 0.28 -4.74
C ASN A 224 3.60 0.14 -5.52
N VAL A 225 4.50 -0.72 -5.04
CA VAL A 225 5.79 -1.03 -5.68
C VAL A 225 5.95 -2.54 -5.79
N VAL A 226 6.36 -3.02 -6.98
CA VAL A 226 6.53 -4.45 -7.25
C VAL A 226 7.95 -4.75 -7.70
N PHE A 227 8.51 -5.85 -7.20
CA PHE A 227 9.86 -6.32 -7.49
C PHE A 227 9.89 -7.80 -7.88
N TYR A 228 10.58 -8.14 -8.97
CA TYR A 228 10.92 -9.53 -9.30
C TYR A 228 12.40 -9.78 -9.04
N TYR A 229 12.79 -11.04 -8.86
CA TYR A 229 14.18 -11.42 -8.64
C TYR A 229 14.70 -12.29 -9.80
N GLU A 230 15.71 -11.80 -10.50
CA GLU A 230 16.35 -12.52 -11.60
C GLU A 230 17.87 -12.28 -11.62
N GLY A 231 18.63 -13.36 -11.82
CA GLY A 231 20.05 -13.27 -12.16
C GLY A 231 20.95 -12.72 -11.04
N GLY A 232 20.55 -12.85 -9.77
CA GLY A 232 21.28 -12.30 -8.63
C GLY A 232 20.86 -10.88 -8.23
N TYR A 233 19.78 -10.39 -8.84
CA TYR A 233 19.29 -9.02 -8.64
C TYR A 233 17.78 -9.02 -8.40
N ALA A 234 17.32 -8.23 -7.44
CA ALA A 234 15.93 -7.78 -7.42
C ALA A 234 15.81 -6.55 -8.30
N HIS A 235 14.81 -6.52 -9.18
CA HIS A 235 14.54 -5.44 -10.10
C HIS A 235 13.21 -4.80 -9.75
N ARG A 236 13.16 -3.47 -9.76
CA ARG A 236 11.87 -2.77 -9.66
C ARG A 236 11.15 -2.93 -11.00
N PHE A 237 9.96 -3.49 -10.95
CA PHE A 237 9.14 -3.68 -12.14
C PHE A 237 8.15 -2.53 -12.32
N LEU A 238 7.56 -2.05 -11.23
CA LEU A 238 6.37 -1.22 -11.30
C LEU A 238 6.28 -0.35 -10.05
N LEU A 239 5.92 0.90 -10.26
CA LEU A 239 5.73 1.93 -9.23
C LEU A 239 4.48 2.73 -9.59
N TYR A 240 3.47 2.68 -8.73
CA TYR A 240 2.29 3.53 -8.85
C TYR A 240 2.20 4.51 -7.70
N ASN A 241 2.06 5.79 -8.02
CA ASN A 241 1.85 6.85 -7.04
C ASN A 241 0.36 7.26 -7.06
N LEU A 242 -0.38 6.90 -6.01
CA LEU A 242 -1.81 7.18 -5.87
C LEU A 242 -2.12 8.68 -5.75
N ARG A 243 -1.10 9.55 -5.64
CA ARG A 243 -1.25 11.00 -5.47
C ARG A 243 -1.38 11.81 -6.76
N GLU A 244 -0.89 11.28 -7.89
CA GLU A 244 -0.84 12.05 -9.14
C GLU A 244 -2.15 12.03 -9.91
N PHE A 245 -3.12 11.24 -9.47
CA PHE A 245 -4.41 11.13 -10.10
C PHE A 245 -5.54 11.49 -9.14
N VAL A 246 -6.37 12.43 -9.57
CA VAL A 246 -7.48 12.99 -8.79
C VAL A 246 -8.73 12.17 -9.13
N GLY A 247 -8.92 11.04 -8.44
CA GLY A 247 -10.10 10.19 -8.52
C GLY A 247 -10.13 9.20 -7.36
N ASP A 248 -11.32 8.91 -6.81
CA ASP A 248 -11.49 8.11 -5.59
C ASP A 248 -11.48 6.59 -5.84
N GLU A 249 -11.34 6.14 -7.10
CA GLU A 249 -11.40 4.71 -7.49
C GLU A 249 -10.16 4.32 -8.34
N TYR A 250 -9.08 3.89 -7.66
CA TYR A 250 -7.88 3.30 -8.26
C TYR A 250 -7.72 1.85 -7.82
N GLU A 251 -7.77 0.93 -8.77
CA GLU A 251 -7.54 -0.51 -8.52
C GLU A 251 -6.28 -0.95 -9.28
N HIS A 252 -5.34 -1.56 -8.54
CA HIS A 252 -4.22 -2.29 -9.13
C HIS A 252 -4.45 -3.77 -8.86
N ALA A 253 -4.51 -4.57 -9.91
CA ALA A 253 -4.75 -5.99 -9.80
C ALA A 253 -3.81 -6.78 -10.72
N TYR A 254 -3.63 -8.06 -10.45
CA TYR A 254 -2.84 -8.96 -11.29
C TYR A 254 -3.60 -10.25 -11.52
N SER A 255 -3.32 -10.94 -12.62
CA SER A 255 -3.91 -12.25 -12.88
C SER A 255 -2.89 -13.34 -12.52
N PRO A 256 -3.17 -14.16 -11.47
CA PRO A 256 -2.20 -15.13 -10.96
C PRO A 256 -1.69 -16.10 -12.02
N GLY A 257 -0.37 -16.14 -12.17
CA GLY A 257 0.34 -16.99 -13.12
C GLY A 257 0.06 -16.73 -14.60
N LYS A 258 -0.50 -15.56 -14.93
CA LYS A 258 -0.81 -15.16 -16.33
C LYS A 258 0.14 -14.09 -16.88
N SER A 259 1.03 -13.56 -16.05
CA SER A 259 1.94 -12.47 -16.40
C SER A 259 1.21 -11.21 -16.87
N ILE A 260 0.01 -10.92 -16.34
CA ILE A 260 -0.78 -9.73 -16.67
C ILE A 260 -1.08 -8.96 -15.38
N ILE A 261 -0.86 -7.65 -15.42
CA ILE A 261 -1.33 -6.69 -14.43
C ILE A 261 -2.44 -5.85 -15.07
N ARG A 262 -3.45 -5.48 -14.30
CA ARG A 262 -4.53 -4.59 -14.67
C ARG A 262 -4.52 -3.35 -13.77
N ASN A 263 -4.66 -2.19 -14.39
CA ASN A 263 -4.98 -0.96 -13.68
C ASN A 263 -6.35 -0.48 -14.09
N LEU A 264 -7.14 -0.06 -13.11
CA LEU A 264 -8.33 0.73 -13.32
C LEU A 264 -8.02 2.18 -12.95
N VAL A 265 -8.23 3.08 -13.90
CA VAL A 265 -7.96 4.52 -13.76
C VAL A 265 -9.23 5.28 -14.14
N GLU A 266 -9.82 5.98 -13.18
CA GLU A 266 -10.85 6.97 -13.45
C GLU A 266 -10.20 8.33 -13.76
N GLY A 267 -10.36 8.81 -14.99
CA GLY A 267 -9.88 10.11 -15.42
C GLY A 267 -10.81 11.26 -15.01
N SER A 268 -10.27 12.48 -14.88
CA SER A 268 -11.02 13.68 -14.46
C SER A 268 -12.19 14.07 -15.39
N ASP A 269 -12.22 13.52 -16.61
CA ASP A 269 -13.11 13.91 -17.69
C ASP A 269 -14.15 12.79 -18.01
N ALA A 270 -14.56 12.01 -16.99
CA ALA A 270 -15.53 10.91 -17.11
C ALA A 270 -15.16 9.83 -18.14
N THR A 271 -13.85 9.59 -18.24
CA THR A 271 -13.26 8.52 -19.03
C THR A 271 -12.70 7.48 -18.06
N TYR A 272 -13.15 6.23 -18.19
CA TYR A 272 -12.60 5.09 -17.48
C TYR A 272 -11.61 4.38 -18.36
N CYS A 273 -10.41 4.13 -17.83
CA CYS A 273 -9.38 3.36 -18.50
C CYS A 273 -9.15 2.06 -17.73
N LYS A 274 -9.25 0.93 -18.44
CA LYS A 274 -8.72 -0.36 -18.00
C LYS A 274 -7.45 -0.64 -18.79
N GLU A 275 -6.30 -0.42 -18.17
CA GLU A 275 -5.00 -0.73 -18.73
C GLU A 275 -4.58 -2.14 -18.36
N TYR A 276 -4.02 -2.88 -19.31
CA TYR A 276 -3.45 -4.21 -19.12
C TYR A 276 -1.97 -4.19 -19.50
N ILE A 277 -1.12 -4.58 -18.55
CA ILE A 277 0.33 -4.55 -18.65
C ILE A 277 0.85 -6.00 -18.68
N PRO A 278 1.25 -6.51 -19.86
CA PRO A 278 1.88 -7.81 -19.97
C PRO A 278 3.33 -7.76 -19.45
N VAL A 279 3.64 -8.64 -18.50
CA VAL A 279 4.93 -8.66 -17.79
C VAL A 279 5.97 -9.50 -18.53
N LEU A 280 5.58 -10.54 -19.29
CA LEU A 280 6.52 -11.51 -19.90
C LEU A 280 6.13 -12.07 -21.28
N GLU A 281 5.08 -11.57 -21.94
CA GLU A 281 4.58 -12.14 -23.22
C GLU A 281 5.32 -11.64 -24.48
N GLY A 282 6.63 -11.42 -24.42
CA GLY A 282 7.39 -10.85 -25.54
C GLY A 282 7.14 -9.34 -25.76
N PHE A 283 6.45 -8.72 -24.82
CA PHE A 283 6.34 -7.28 -24.64
C PHE A 283 7.54 -6.77 -23.83
N GLU A 284 7.99 -5.55 -24.12
CA GLU A 284 9.09 -4.89 -23.40
C GLU A 284 8.55 -4.25 -22.11
N PRO A 285 9.38 -4.05 -21.06
CA PRO A 285 8.97 -3.34 -19.85
C PRO A 285 8.40 -1.95 -20.19
N GLY A 286 7.16 -1.68 -19.78
CA GLY A 286 6.43 -0.44 -20.07
C GLY A 286 5.48 -0.54 -21.25
N ASP A 287 5.50 -1.63 -22.03
CA ASP A 287 4.45 -1.92 -23.00
C ASP A 287 3.12 -2.18 -22.27
N SER A 288 2.04 -1.60 -22.76
CA SER A 288 0.69 -1.91 -22.30
C SER A 288 -0.35 -1.77 -23.40
N VAL A 289 -1.54 -2.31 -23.14
CA VAL A 289 -2.72 -2.11 -23.98
C VAL A 289 -3.86 -1.64 -23.10
N ALA A 290 -4.63 -0.68 -23.59
CA ALA A 290 -5.67 -0.05 -22.82
C ALA A 290 -7.03 -0.18 -23.50
N TYR A 291 -8.05 -0.29 -22.65
CA TYR A 291 -9.44 -0.18 -23.00
C TYR A 291 -9.99 1.07 -22.36
N TYR A 292 -10.60 1.92 -23.19
CA TYR A 292 -11.19 3.16 -22.75
C TYR A 292 -12.71 3.09 -22.90
N GLU A 293 -13.39 3.53 -21.86
CA GLU A 293 -14.82 3.77 -21.78
C GLU A 293 -15.04 5.25 -21.55
N CYS A 294 -15.59 5.96 -22.53
CA CYS A 294 -16.08 7.32 -22.31
C CYS A 294 -17.54 7.26 -21.93
N ASN A 295 -17.86 7.71 -20.71
CA ASN A 295 -19.22 7.74 -20.20
C ASN A 295 -19.92 9.06 -20.51
N ILE A 296 -19.28 9.95 -21.28
CA ILE A 296 -19.89 11.18 -21.77
C ILE A 296 -20.04 11.14 -23.28
N LYS A 297 -21.25 11.46 -23.74
CA LYS A 297 -21.54 11.54 -25.15
C LYS A 297 -21.43 12.97 -25.64
N ASP A 298 -20.55 13.19 -26.61
CA ASP A 298 -20.61 14.32 -27.53
C ASP A 298 -21.87 14.16 -28.40
N PHE A 299 -22.94 14.85 -28.04
CA PHE A 299 -24.27 14.67 -28.63
C PHE A 299 -24.39 15.36 -29.98
N ASP A 300 -23.62 16.42 -30.22
CA ASP A 300 -23.63 17.15 -31.48
C ASP A 300 -22.45 16.79 -32.41
N GLY A 301 -21.47 16.05 -31.91
CA GLY A 301 -20.35 15.48 -32.66
C GLY A 301 -19.30 16.53 -33.03
N ASP A 302 -19.22 17.63 -32.28
CA ASP A 302 -18.30 18.74 -32.57
C ASP A 302 -16.93 18.62 -31.88
N GLY A 303 -16.78 17.65 -30.97
CA GLY A 303 -15.57 17.34 -30.23
C GLY A 303 -15.36 18.17 -28.96
N GLU A 304 -16.28 19.05 -28.57
CA GLU A 304 -16.27 19.79 -27.30
C GLU A 304 -17.39 19.33 -26.38
N ILE A 305 -17.04 18.81 -25.19
CA ILE A 305 -18.04 18.47 -24.18
C ILE A 305 -18.55 19.76 -23.51
N THR A 306 -19.79 20.14 -23.81
CA THR A 306 -20.47 21.27 -23.17
C THR A 306 -21.00 20.92 -21.79
N ALA A 307 -21.29 21.92 -20.96
CA ALA A 307 -21.93 21.72 -19.66
C ALA A 307 -23.33 21.07 -19.79
N GLU A 308 -24.04 21.31 -20.89
CA GLU A 308 -25.31 20.65 -21.17
C GLU A 308 -25.11 19.16 -21.49
N GLU A 309 -24.10 18.80 -22.27
CA GLU A 309 -23.77 17.40 -22.56
C GLU A 309 -23.22 16.65 -21.35
N TRP A 310 -22.51 17.36 -20.48
CA TRP A 310 -22.10 16.88 -19.16
C TRP A 310 -23.31 16.58 -18.26
N GLU A 311 -24.28 17.50 -18.17
CA GLU A 311 -25.53 17.26 -17.44
C GLU A 311 -26.37 16.14 -18.08
N MET A 312 -26.37 16.02 -19.41
CA MET A 312 -27.01 14.93 -20.14
C MET A 312 -26.33 13.57 -19.92
N SER A 313 -25.05 13.58 -19.55
CA SER A 313 -24.24 12.37 -19.36
C SER A 313 -23.95 12.05 -17.89
N SER A 314 -24.60 12.76 -16.95
CA SER A 314 -24.55 12.69 -15.48
C SER A 314 -23.49 11.72 -14.86
N PRO A 315 -22.63 12.21 -13.94
CA PRO A 315 -21.50 11.46 -13.37
C PRO A 315 -21.87 10.17 -12.59
N ASP A 316 -23.15 9.90 -12.36
CA ASP A 316 -23.65 8.68 -11.70
C ASP A 316 -23.90 7.51 -12.67
N PHE A 317 -23.58 7.65 -13.97
CA PHE A 317 -23.93 6.68 -15.01
C PHE A 317 -22.70 5.89 -15.50
N TYR A 318 -22.63 4.61 -15.11
CA TYR A 318 -21.64 3.63 -15.57
C TYR A 318 -21.90 3.11 -17.01
N ILE A 319 -22.27 3.99 -17.95
CA ILE A 319 -22.57 3.58 -19.33
C ILE A 319 -21.61 4.27 -20.28
N ALA A 320 -20.68 3.49 -20.82
CA ALA A 320 -19.79 3.92 -21.88
C ALA A 320 -20.58 4.19 -23.17
N TYR A 321 -20.57 5.44 -23.64
CA TYR A 321 -21.17 5.84 -24.92
C TYR A 321 -20.22 5.63 -26.09
N GLU A 322 -18.92 5.64 -25.83
CA GLU A 322 -17.87 5.30 -26.78
C GLU A 322 -16.84 4.41 -26.10
N THR A 323 -16.36 3.41 -26.84
CA THR A 323 -15.27 2.56 -26.39
C THR A 323 -14.22 2.49 -27.48
N TRP A 324 -12.96 2.57 -27.07
CA TRP A 324 -11.84 2.37 -27.98
C TRP A 324 -10.71 1.64 -27.28
N TYR A 325 -9.79 1.16 -28.10
CA TYR A 325 -8.65 0.39 -27.66
C TYR A 325 -7.39 1.14 -28.07
N GLU A 326 -6.44 1.24 -27.16
CA GLU A 326 -5.14 1.82 -27.44
C GLU A 326 -4.04 0.78 -27.26
N ASN A 327 -3.05 0.87 -28.13
CA ASN A 327 -1.85 0.06 -28.08
C ASN A 327 -0.69 0.99 -27.74
N TRP A 328 -0.14 0.84 -26.54
CA TRP A 328 1.02 1.59 -26.08
C TRP A 328 2.31 0.76 -26.15
N SER A 329 2.25 -0.39 -26.82
CA SER A 329 3.44 -1.16 -27.15
C SER A 329 4.02 -0.79 -28.52
N ASP A 330 5.28 -1.15 -28.73
CA ASP A 330 5.95 -1.05 -30.03
C ASP A 330 5.50 -2.13 -31.04
N HIS A 331 4.56 -3.01 -30.67
CA HIS A 331 4.07 -4.10 -31.51
C HIS A 331 2.96 -3.63 -32.45
N GLU A 332 3.14 -3.76 -33.77
CA GLU A 332 2.06 -3.45 -34.73
C GLU A 332 0.90 -4.45 -34.60
N MET A 333 -0.30 -3.93 -34.33
CA MET A 333 -1.55 -4.70 -34.23
C MET A 333 -2.69 -3.97 -34.95
N SER A 334 -3.59 -4.71 -35.59
CA SER A 334 -4.85 -4.16 -36.08
C SER A 334 -5.87 -3.99 -34.95
N ASP A 335 -6.87 -3.11 -35.11
CA ASP A 335 -7.93 -2.88 -34.13
C ASP A 335 -8.63 -4.18 -33.69
N ASN A 336 -8.82 -5.13 -34.62
CA ASN A 336 -9.41 -6.44 -34.32
C ASN A 336 -8.49 -7.33 -33.48
N GLU A 337 -7.18 -7.27 -33.70
CA GLU A 337 -6.20 -8.02 -32.92
C GLU A 337 -6.09 -7.44 -31.51
N LEU A 338 -6.02 -6.11 -31.41
CA LEU A 338 -5.97 -5.39 -30.15
C LEU A 338 -7.24 -5.63 -29.32
N LYS A 339 -8.42 -5.48 -29.92
CA LYS A 339 -9.69 -5.79 -29.27
C LYS A 339 -9.72 -7.23 -28.76
N LYS A 340 -9.30 -8.20 -29.58
CA LYS A 340 -9.30 -9.61 -29.17
C LYS A 340 -8.31 -9.88 -28.03
N LEU A 341 -7.18 -9.19 -28.01
CA LEU A 341 -6.18 -9.30 -26.95
C LEU A 341 -6.74 -8.77 -25.63
N VAL A 342 -7.30 -7.55 -25.66
CA VAL A 342 -7.91 -6.90 -24.50
C VAL A 342 -9.14 -7.66 -24.00
N ASP A 343 -10.03 -8.12 -24.88
CA ASP A 343 -11.16 -8.98 -24.52
C ASP A 343 -10.68 -10.31 -23.87
N GLY A 344 -9.50 -10.78 -24.26
CA GLY A 344 -8.82 -11.92 -23.64
C GLY A 344 -8.35 -11.61 -22.22
N TYR A 345 -7.64 -10.50 -22.04
CA TYR A 345 -7.16 -10.07 -20.72
C TYR A 345 -8.28 -9.70 -19.76
N SER A 346 -9.33 -9.02 -20.23
CA SER A 346 -10.48 -8.64 -19.40
C SER A 346 -11.28 -9.85 -18.90
N SER A 347 -11.17 -11.00 -19.58
CA SER A 347 -11.81 -12.25 -19.19
C SER A 347 -11.02 -13.07 -18.15
N LEU A 348 -9.82 -12.62 -17.78
CA LEU A 348 -9.01 -13.28 -16.77
C LEU A 348 -9.53 -13.02 -15.35
N ASP A 349 -9.13 -13.88 -14.42
CA ASP A 349 -9.34 -13.66 -13.00
C ASP A 349 -8.24 -12.76 -12.47
N TYR A 350 -8.63 -11.75 -11.69
CA TYR A 350 -7.73 -10.76 -11.12
C TYR A 350 -7.79 -10.78 -9.59
N GLU A 351 -6.65 -10.47 -9.01
CA GLU A 351 -6.38 -10.38 -7.59
C GLU A 351 -5.77 -9.02 -7.26
N ASP A 352 -6.14 -8.44 -6.12
CA ASP A 352 -5.58 -7.18 -5.64
C ASP A 352 -4.04 -7.24 -5.57
N LEU A 353 -3.36 -6.30 -6.23
CA LEU A 353 -1.91 -6.21 -6.30
C LEU A 353 -1.42 -5.34 -5.13
N SER A 354 -1.52 -5.88 -3.92
CA SER A 354 -1.14 -5.16 -2.71
C SER A 354 -0.63 -6.09 -1.61
N GLY A 355 -0.04 -5.47 -0.59
CA GLY A 355 0.44 -6.12 0.62
C GLY A 355 -0.66 -6.39 1.64
N SER A 356 -0.55 -7.50 2.37
CA SER A 356 -1.43 -7.81 3.51
C SER A 356 -0.70 -7.93 4.85
N LEU A 357 0.61 -8.19 4.82
CA LEU A 357 1.40 -8.54 6.00
C LEU A 357 2.07 -7.31 6.61
N SER A 358 2.25 -7.33 7.94
CA SER A 358 3.21 -6.46 8.60
C SER A 358 4.65 -6.85 8.25
N PHE A 359 5.60 -5.96 8.53
CA PHE A 359 7.03 -6.23 8.30
C PHE A 359 7.48 -7.53 8.98
N ASP A 360 7.16 -7.72 10.26
CA ASP A 360 7.58 -8.91 11.02
C ASP A 360 6.96 -10.21 10.49
N GLU A 361 5.69 -10.16 10.05
CA GLU A 361 5.02 -11.31 9.43
C GLU A 361 5.64 -11.65 8.07
N PHE A 362 5.97 -10.63 7.28
CA PHE A 362 6.64 -10.80 6.01
C PHE A 362 8.06 -11.39 6.15
N ILE A 363 8.85 -10.90 7.10
CA ILE A 363 10.17 -11.48 7.37
C ILE A 363 10.04 -12.95 7.79
N LYS A 364 9.09 -13.29 8.66
CA LYS A 364 8.81 -14.70 9.02
C LYS A 364 8.35 -15.51 7.81
N LYS A 365 7.56 -14.94 6.91
CA LYS A 365 7.10 -15.56 5.66
C LYS A 365 8.29 -15.88 4.75
N LEU A 366 9.27 -14.97 4.64
CA LEU A 366 10.51 -15.23 3.87
C LEU A 366 11.39 -16.30 4.52
N GLU A 367 11.48 -16.33 5.84
CA GLU A 367 12.33 -17.26 6.60
C GLU A 367 11.80 -18.70 6.60
N ASN A 368 10.48 -18.90 6.56
CA ASN A 368 9.87 -20.24 6.54
C ASN A 368 9.86 -20.86 5.13
N GLU A 369 10.24 -22.15 5.02
CA GLU A 369 10.44 -22.88 3.76
C GLU A 369 9.16 -23.40 3.07
N GLU A 370 7.98 -23.28 3.69
CA GLU A 370 6.73 -23.82 3.15
C GLU A 370 5.82 -22.72 2.62
N ILE A 371 6.10 -22.23 1.42
CA ILE A 371 5.09 -21.54 0.60
C ILE A 371 5.18 -22.09 -0.81
N GLU A 372 4.99 -23.40 -0.92
CA GLU A 372 4.30 -23.99 -2.07
C GLU A 372 2.80 -23.97 -1.80
N GLU A 373 2.23 -22.82 -1.43
CA GLU A 373 0.80 -22.62 -1.62
C GLU A 373 0.61 -22.21 -3.07
N LYS A 374 0.38 -23.21 -3.94
CA LYS A 374 -0.67 -23.00 -4.93
C LYS A 374 -1.85 -22.46 -4.14
N GLN A 375 -2.38 -21.31 -4.53
CA GLN A 375 -3.68 -20.82 -4.06
C GLN A 375 -4.74 -21.88 -4.38
N GLU A 376 -4.81 -22.96 -3.58
CA GLU A 376 -6.03 -23.70 -3.39
C GLU A 376 -6.92 -22.74 -2.62
N ILE A 377 -8.04 -22.37 -3.25
CA ILE A 377 -9.14 -21.57 -2.72
C ILE A 377 -9.24 -21.80 -1.21
N THR A 378 -8.62 -20.91 -0.44
CA THR A 378 -8.69 -20.95 1.02
C THR A 378 -10.14 -20.67 1.38
N GLU A 379 -10.66 -21.42 2.34
CA GLU A 379 -11.96 -21.17 2.95
C GLU A 379 -12.16 -19.66 3.16
N ILE A 380 -13.19 -19.10 2.52
CA ILE A 380 -13.42 -17.65 2.51
C ILE A 380 -13.79 -17.21 3.92
N ASP A 381 -13.02 -16.26 4.44
CA ASP A 381 -13.22 -15.74 5.79
C ASP A 381 -14.38 -14.73 5.82
N TYR A 382 -15.60 -15.25 5.90
CA TYR A 382 -16.80 -14.44 6.04
C TYR A 382 -16.89 -13.69 7.39
N SER A 383 -15.95 -13.90 8.33
CA SER A 383 -15.92 -13.08 9.55
C SER A 383 -15.68 -11.59 9.26
N LEU A 384 -15.11 -11.26 8.11
CA LEU A 384 -15.02 -9.88 7.60
C LEU A 384 -16.40 -9.24 7.41
N TYR A 385 -17.36 -9.96 6.82
CA TYR A 385 -18.74 -9.49 6.70
C TYR A 385 -19.40 -9.35 8.07
N GLU A 386 -19.18 -10.31 8.97
CA GLU A 386 -19.74 -10.26 10.32
C GLU A 386 -19.22 -9.05 11.10
N GLU A 387 -17.90 -8.80 11.09
CA GLU A 387 -17.29 -7.64 11.76
C GLU A 387 -17.78 -6.32 11.15
N PHE A 388 -17.88 -6.25 9.82
CA PHE A 388 -18.35 -5.06 9.12
C PHE A 388 -19.82 -4.77 9.45
N VAL A 389 -20.71 -5.76 9.33
CA VAL A 389 -22.14 -5.62 9.64
C VAL A 389 -22.36 -5.27 11.11
N GLU A 390 -21.64 -5.88 12.05
CA GLU A 390 -21.75 -5.54 13.48
C GLU A 390 -21.22 -4.13 13.80
N SER A 391 -20.17 -3.69 13.10
CA SER A 391 -19.68 -2.31 13.20
C SER A 391 -20.76 -1.32 12.76
N LEU A 392 -21.41 -1.57 11.63
CA LEU A 392 -22.53 -0.77 11.13
C LEU A 392 -23.71 -0.75 12.12
N LYS A 393 -24.15 -1.92 12.60
CA LYS A 393 -25.24 -2.04 13.59
C LYS A 393 -24.95 -1.29 14.89
N THR A 394 -23.71 -1.26 15.35
CA THR A 394 -23.32 -0.61 16.59
C THR A 394 -23.38 0.91 16.43
N ASN A 395 -22.82 1.44 15.35
CA ASN A 395 -22.70 2.88 15.16
C ASN A 395 -24.02 3.52 14.71
N MET A 396 -24.87 2.79 13.97
CA MET A 396 -26.24 3.25 13.68
C MET A 396 -27.10 3.45 14.94
N LYS A 397 -26.73 2.87 16.09
CA LYS A 397 -27.41 3.09 17.38
C LYS A 397 -26.97 4.37 18.10
N GLU A 398 -25.81 4.95 17.78
CA GLU A 398 -25.21 6.06 18.55
C GLU A 398 -25.68 7.47 18.13
N GLU A 399 -26.70 7.61 17.28
CA GLU A 399 -27.26 8.91 16.81
C GLU A 399 -26.23 9.90 16.21
N SER A 400 -25.01 9.45 15.89
CA SER A 400 -23.92 10.27 15.37
C SER A 400 -23.58 9.87 13.93
N LEU A 401 -23.72 10.81 12.99
CA LEU A 401 -23.26 10.63 11.60
C LEU A 401 -21.74 10.59 11.49
N GLU A 402 -21.02 11.25 12.42
CA GLU A 402 -19.56 11.30 12.42
C GLU A 402 -18.96 9.89 12.61
N SER A 403 -19.59 9.04 13.41
CA SER A 403 -19.10 7.67 13.63
C SER A 403 -19.34 6.71 12.45
N LEU A 404 -20.26 7.02 11.53
CA LEU A 404 -20.44 6.24 10.30
C LEU A 404 -19.34 6.56 9.28
N TYR A 405 -18.92 7.82 9.18
CA TYR A 405 -17.75 8.22 8.38
C TYR A 405 -16.46 7.61 8.96
N ASP A 406 -16.30 7.58 10.28
CA ASP A 406 -15.14 6.96 10.92
C ASP A 406 -15.01 5.44 10.65
N ILE A 407 -16.13 4.71 10.48
CA ILE A 407 -16.09 3.29 10.06
C ILE A 407 -15.69 3.17 8.59
N VAL A 408 -16.27 4.02 7.75
CA VAL A 408 -15.94 4.10 6.33
C VAL A 408 -14.45 4.34 6.14
N ASP A 409 -13.87 5.24 6.94
CA ASP A 409 -12.44 5.54 6.96
C ASP A 409 -11.63 4.39 7.59
N LYS A 410 -12.15 3.71 8.62
CA LYS A 410 -11.50 2.53 9.23
C LYS A 410 -11.33 1.38 8.23
N TRP A 411 -12.34 1.17 7.37
CA TRP A 411 -12.34 0.08 6.39
C TRP A 411 -11.85 0.51 5.01
N ASP A 412 -11.74 1.81 4.75
CA ASP A 412 -11.35 2.42 3.46
C ASP A 412 -12.28 2.03 2.29
N LEU A 413 -13.57 1.80 2.56
CA LEU A 413 -14.52 1.28 1.56
C LEU A 413 -15.57 2.28 1.07
N GLY A 414 -15.82 3.36 1.81
CA GLY A 414 -16.99 4.21 1.55
C GLY A 414 -18.31 3.52 1.91
N LEU A 415 -19.36 4.33 2.14
CA LEU A 415 -20.75 3.90 2.03
C LEU A 415 -21.44 4.80 1.03
N SER A 416 -22.45 4.26 0.36
CA SER A 416 -23.29 5.02 -0.54
C SER A 416 -24.01 6.19 0.15
N GLU A 417 -24.23 7.29 -0.59
CA GLU A 417 -25.02 8.43 -0.10
C GLU A 417 -26.44 7.99 0.26
N GLY A 418 -26.98 7.05 -0.52
CA GLY A 418 -28.28 6.41 -0.25
C GLY A 418 -28.32 5.84 1.15
N LEU A 419 -27.47 4.86 1.46
CA LEU A 419 -27.47 4.19 2.76
C LEU A 419 -27.24 5.19 3.91
N SER A 420 -26.32 6.14 3.72
CA SER A 420 -26.00 7.20 4.69
C SER A 420 -27.19 8.13 4.97
N TYR A 421 -27.94 8.51 3.92
CA TYR A 421 -29.12 9.37 4.03
C TYR A 421 -30.26 8.66 4.78
N TYR A 422 -30.51 7.37 4.51
CA TYR A 422 -31.54 6.61 5.21
C TYR A 422 -31.15 6.31 6.65
N ALA A 423 -29.88 6.00 6.94
CA ALA A 423 -29.39 5.86 8.31
C ALA A 423 -29.64 7.13 9.14
N LYS A 424 -29.52 8.32 8.54
CA LYS A 424 -29.86 9.61 9.18
C LYS A 424 -31.35 9.77 9.45
N GLY A 425 -32.19 9.36 8.52
CA GLY A 425 -33.66 9.50 8.58
C GLY A 425 -34.35 8.45 9.45
N ASP A 426 -33.66 7.33 9.71
CA ASP A 426 -34.12 6.21 10.49
C ASP A 426 -33.06 5.80 11.53
N PRO A 427 -32.95 6.54 12.65
CA PRO A 427 -31.95 6.29 13.70
C PRO A 427 -32.14 4.95 14.43
N ASN A 428 -33.08 4.11 14.00
CA ASN A 428 -33.27 2.75 14.50
C ASN A 428 -32.98 1.68 13.45
N ALA A 429 -32.50 2.06 12.26
CA ALA A 429 -32.19 1.18 11.13
C ALA A 429 -33.32 0.18 10.78
N LYS A 430 -34.59 0.58 10.96
CA LYS A 430 -35.76 -0.28 10.73
C LYS A 430 -36.01 -0.56 9.26
N SER A 431 -35.64 0.40 8.42
CA SER A 431 -35.74 0.34 6.97
C SER A 431 -34.47 -0.20 6.31
N MET A 432 -33.47 -0.63 7.09
CA MET A 432 -32.20 -1.12 6.55
C MET A 432 -32.10 -2.62 6.67
N TRP A 433 -31.52 -3.25 5.65
CA TRP A 433 -31.36 -4.69 5.58
C TRP A 433 -30.03 -5.07 4.93
N TYR A 434 -29.58 -6.28 5.20
CA TYR A 434 -28.46 -6.91 4.54
C TYR A 434 -28.82 -8.31 4.04
N LEU A 435 -28.10 -8.78 3.03
CA LEU A 435 -28.22 -10.13 2.50
C LEU A 435 -26.84 -10.62 2.12
N GLN A 436 -26.45 -11.79 2.62
CA GLN A 436 -25.28 -12.51 2.14
C GLN A 436 -25.75 -13.61 1.17
N LYS A 437 -25.26 -13.59 -0.06
CA LYS A 437 -25.65 -14.55 -1.09
C LYS A 437 -24.66 -14.55 -2.26
N ASP A 438 -24.28 -15.73 -2.71
CA ASP A 438 -23.62 -15.96 -4.01
C ASP A 438 -24.57 -15.57 -5.16
N ILE A 439 -24.26 -14.45 -5.83
CA ILE A 439 -25.11 -13.89 -6.89
C ILE A 439 -24.62 -14.19 -8.31
N ASP A 440 -23.36 -14.57 -8.51
CA ASP A 440 -22.82 -14.97 -9.82
C ASP A 440 -22.57 -16.49 -9.98
N GLY A 441 -22.71 -17.25 -8.90
CA GLY A 441 -22.55 -18.70 -8.86
C GLY A 441 -21.08 -19.16 -8.80
N ASP A 442 -20.15 -18.29 -8.42
CA ASP A 442 -18.72 -18.61 -8.36
C ASP A 442 -18.29 -19.34 -7.07
N GLY A 443 -19.21 -19.49 -6.11
CA GLY A 443 -18.97 -20.13 -4.82
C GLY A 443 -18.52 -19.16 -3.71
N VAL A 444 -18.47 -17.86 -4.00
CA VAL A 444 -18.26 -16.78 -3.03
C VAL A 444 -19.58 -16.06 -2.81
N ASP A 445 -19.99 -15.89 -1.55
CA ASP A 445 -21.14 -15.06 -1.25
C ASP A 445 -20.75 -13.59 -1.32
N GLU A 446 -21.60 -12.77 -1.94
CA GLU A 446 -21.56 -11.32 -1.82
C GLU A 446 -22.39 -10.82 -0.63
N LEU A 447 -21.98 -9.69 -0.05
CA LEU A 447 -22.75 -8.94 0.93
C LEU A 447 -23.45 -7.76 0.27
N LEU A 448 -24.78 -7.76 0.31
CA LEU A 448 -25.65 -6.71 -0.17
C LEU A 448 -26.19 -5.92 1.00
N LEU A 449 -26.07 -4.59 0.95
CA LEU A 449 -26.72 -3.68 1.88
C LEU A 449 -27.78 -2.88 1.14
N GLY A 450 -28.93 -2.67 1.77
CA GLY A 450 -30.01 -1.97 1.14
C GLY A 450 -30.98 -1.33 2.13
N THR A 451 -31.97 -0.67 1.54
CA THR A 451 -33.04 -0.01 2.28
C THR A 451 -34.40 -0.33 1.68
N GLY A 452 -35.42 -0.29 2.52
CA GLY A 452 -36.81 -0.55 2.19
C GLY A 452 -37.65 -0.62 3.46
N ASP A 453 -38.89 -0.14 3.40
CA ASP A 453 -39.80 -0.14 4.55
C ASP A 453 -40.81 -1.28 4.40
N PRO A 454 -40.70 -2.37 5.20
CA PRO A 454 -41.61 -3.51 5.09
C PRO A 454 -43.06 -3.17 5.48
N ASP A 455 -43.30 -2.04 6.15
CA ASP A 455 -44.59 -1.63 6.71
C ASP A 455 -45.24 -0.45 5.98
N VAL A 456 -44.56 0.24 5.05
CA VAL A 456 -45.09 1.41 4.34
C VAL A 456 -45.65 1.06 2.97
N LYS A 457 -46.87 1.56 2.70
CA LYS A 457 -47.50 1.47 1.37
C LYS A 457 -46.68 2.23 0.33
N LEU A 458 -46.45 1.55 -0.79
CA LEU A 458 -46.08 2.04 -2.13
C LEU A 458 -46.54 3.49 -2.39
N ASP A 459 -45.69 4.44 -2.02
CA ASP A 459 -45.57 5.71 -2.71
C ASP A 459 -44.50 5.50 -3.80
N ILE A 460 -44.71 6.11 -4.97
CA ILE A 460 -43.81 6.14 -6.13
C ILE A 460 -42.33 6.45 -5.80
N TRP A 461 -42.01 6.94 -4.61
CA TRP A 461 -40.64 7.20 -4.14
C TRP A 461 -40.10 6.25 -3.05
N ARG A 462 -40.92 5.31 -2.53
CA ARG A 462 -40.60 4.48 -1.35
C ARG A 462 -41.07 3.02 -1.48
N GLY A 463 -41.21 2.54 -2.72
CA GLY A 463 -42.04 1.38 -3.03
C GLY A 463 -41.40 0.01 -2.92
N ASP A 464 -40.11 -0.12 -3.25
CA ASP A 464 -39.43 -1.40 -3.38
C ASP A 464 -38.15 -1.44 -2.54
N ASP A 465 -37.84 -2.59 -1.96
CA ASP A 465 -36.53 -2.86 -1.36
C ASP A 465 -35.46 -2.79 -2.46
N TYR A 466 -34.46 -1.92 -2.31
CA TYR A 466 -33.38 -1.77 -3.29
C TYR A 466 -32.01 -1.84 -2.62
N ILE A 467 -31.03 -2.26 -3.41
CA ILE A 467 -29.64 -2.42 -3.02
C ILE A 467 -28.96 -1.05 -3.13
N CYS A 468 -28.29 -0.65 -2.06
CA CYS A 468 -27.49 0.57 -1.99
C CYS A 468 -26.00 0.27 -2.18
N ASP A 469 -25.53 -0.85 -1.64
CA ASP A 469 -24.10 -1.19 -1.65
C ASP A 469 -23.96 -2.70 -1.87
N LEU A 470 -23.00 -3.09 -2.71
CA LEU A 470 -22.63 -4.50 -2.94
C LEU A 470 -21.15 -4.67 -2.59
N PHE A 471 -20.84 -5.67 -1.78
CA PHE A 471 -19.48 -6.02 -1.40
C PHE A 471 -19.17 -7.47 -1.74
N THR A 472 -17.94 -7.76 -2.12
CA THR A 472 -17.42 -9.12 -2.30
C THR A 472 -16.16 -9.32 -1.44
N ILE A 473 -15.87 -10.56 -1.03
CA ILE A 473 -14.59 -10.89 -0.38
C ILE A 473 -13.64 -11.44 -1.45
N ARG A 474 -12.46 -10.82 -1.53
CA ARG A 474 -11.34 -11.26 -2.37
C ARG A 474 -10.06 -11.09 -1.59
N ASN A 475 -9.17 -12.08 -1.63
CA ASN A 475 -7.86 -12.03 -0.96
C ASN A 475 -7.90 -11.64 0.52
N ARG A 476 -8.91 -12.13 1.25
CA ARG A 476 -9.14 -11.77 2.67
C ARG A 476 -9.35 -10.27 2.91
N LYS A 477 -9.80 -9.55 1.88
CA LYS A 477 -10.23 -8.17 1.95
C LYS A 477 -11.67 -8.06 1.49
N LEU A 478 -12.34 -7.06 2.03
CA LEU A 478 -13.67 -6.64 1.63
C LEU A 478 -13.51 -5.66 0.46
N LEU A 479 -14.14 -5.92 -0.69
CA LEU A 479 -14.13 -5.03 -1.85
C LEU A 479 -15.54 -4.44 -2.03
N HIS A 480 -15.62 -3.13 -2.28
CA HIS A 480 -16.88 -2.44 -2.56
C HIS A 480 -17.11 -2.41 -4.08
N VAL A 481 -18.11 -3.17 -4.56
CA VAL A 481 -18.37 -3.38 -6.00
C VAL A 481 -19.12 -2.20 -6.63
N PHE A 482 -20.14 -1.65 -5.96
CA PHE A 482 -20.82 -0.43 -6.41
C PHE A 482 -21.47 0.31 -5.25
N LYS A 483 -21.62 1.64 -5.42
CA LYS A 483 -22.34 2.55 -4.51
C LYS A 483 -23.57 3.13 -5.19
N GLY A 484 -24.73 3.06 -4.53
CA GLY A 484 -26.01 3.57 -5.03
C GLY A 484 -26.49 4.87 -4.41
N SER A 485 -27.69 5.30 -4.76
CA SER A 485 -28.32 6.48 -4.15
C SER A 485 -29.84 6.44 -4.30
N CYS A 486 -30.53 7.40 -3.69
CA CYS A 486 -31.99 7.54 -3.86
C CYS A 486 -32.41 7.82 -5.32
N ARG A 487 -31.47 8.18 -6.20
CA ARG A 487 -31.64 8.38 -7.64
C ARG A 487 -30.87 7.36 -8.48
N ASN A 488 -30.26 6.38 -7.84
CA ASN A 488 -29.41 5.35 -8.43
C ASN A 488 -29.63 4.02 -7.68
N ARG A 489 -30.74 3.33 -7.99
CA ARG A 489 -31.26 2.19 -7.22
C ARG A 489 -30.95 0.87 -7.92
N TYR A 490 -30.43 -0.10 -7.18
CA TYR A 490 -30.06 -1.40 -7.75
C TYR A 490 -31.02 -2.52 -7.33
N TYR A 491 -31.25 -3.46 -8.24
CA TYR A 491 -32.11 -4.63 -8.06
C TYR A 491 -31.46 -5.87 -8.66
N ILE A 492 -31.62 -7.02 -8.01
CA ILE A 492 -31.25 -8.32 -8.61
C ILE A 492 -32.44 -8.85 -9.40
N CYS A 493 -32.20 -9.35 -10.60
CA CYS A 493 -33.15 -10.05 -11.45
C CYS A 493 -33.07 -11.57 -11.26
N GLU A 494 -34.14 -12.29 -11.62
CA GLU A 494 -34.24 -13.75 -11.47
C GLU A 494 -33.17 -14.53 -12.24
N ASP A 495 -32.59 -13.94 -13.29
CA ASP A 495 -31.53 -14.53 -14.12
C ASP A 495 -30.11 -14.17 -13.65
N GLY A 496 -29.97 -13.49 -12.50
CA GLY A 496 -28.69 -13.02 -11.96
C GLY A 496 -28.21 -11.69 -12.54
N THR A 497 -28.95 -11.08 -13.45
CA THR A 497 -28.67 -9.72 -13.94
C THR A 497 -28.96 -8.70 -12.82
N ILE A 498 -28.20 -7.60 -12.80
CA ILE A 498 -28.44 -6.46 -11.92
C ILE A 498 -29.09 -5.35 -12.75
N GLU A 499 -30.29 -4.94 -12.37
CA GLU A 499 -30.93 -3.73 -12.88
C GLU A 499 -30.48 -2.54 -12.04
N ASN A 500 -30.14 -1.46 -12.72
CA ASN A 500 -29.88 -0.17 -12.15
C ASN A 500 -30.93 0.81 -12.65
N GLU A 501 -31.75 1.33 -11.76
CA GLU A 501 -32.75 2.35 -12.05
C GLU A 501 -32.22 3.73 -11.66
N PHE A 502 -32.08 4.61 -12.64
CA PHE A 502 -31.45 5.91 -12.51
C PHE A 502 -32.27 7.03 -13.14
N GLY A 503 -31.95 8.30 -12.81
CA GLY A 503 -32.51 9.45 -13.51
C GLY A 503 -32.83 10.67 -12.64
N SER A 504 -33.16 11.78 -13.30
CA SER A 504 -33.53 13.05 -12.66
C SER A 504 -35.03 13.34 -12.83
N GLY A 505 -35.75 13.45 -11.71
CA GLY A 505 -37.17 13.81 -11.74
C GLY A 505 -38.08 12.64 -12.12
N SER A 506 -38.88 12.78 -13.20
CA SER A 506 -39.93 11.82 -13.57
C SER A 506 -39.50 10.76 -14.61
N SER A 507 -38.23 10.70 -15.00
CA SER A 507 -37.69 9.64 -15.85
C SER A 507 -37.41 8.37 -15.04
N MET A 508 -37.66 7.21 -15.65
CA MET A 508 -37.37 5.88 -15.09
C MET A 508 -36.36 5.21 -16.01
N ASP A 509 -35.15 5.74 -16.02
CA ASP A 509 -34.08 5.24 -16.88
C ASP A 509 -33.50 3.97 -16.25
N LYS A 510 -33.10 3.01 -17.08
CA LYS A 510 -32.69 1.68 -16.60
C LYS A 510 -31.47 1.17 -17.35
N GLY A 511 -30.54 0.62 -16.61
CA GLY A 511 -29.36 -0.10 -17.10
C GLY A 511 -29.37 -1.52 -16.56
N PHE A 512 -28.85 -2.45 -17.35
CA PHE A 512 -28.78 -3.86 -17.00
C PHE A 512 -27.35 -4.35 -17.09
N TYR A 513 -26.89 -5.04 -16.06
CA TYR A 513 -25.50 -5.45 -15.88
C TYR A 513 -25.42 -6.92 -15.49
N ARG A 514 -24.37 -7.60 -15.92
CA ARG A 514 -23.99 -8.89 -15.36
C ARG A 514 -22.92 -8.68 -14.30
N TYR A 515 -23.20 -9.10 -13.07
CA TYR A 515 -22.16 -9.19 -12.08
C TYR A 515 -21.35 -10.47 -12.28
N SER A 516 -20.03 -10.36 -12.16
CA SER A 516 -19.11 -11.49 -12.13
C SER A 516 -17.83 -11.08 -11.40
N LYS A 517 -17.48 -11.82 -10.35
CA LYS A 517 -16.19 -11.73 -9.64
C LYS A 517 -15.75 -10.33 -9.22
N GLY A 518 -16.67 -9.53 -8.68
CA GLY A 518 -16.37 -8.18 -8.24
C GLY A 518 -16.61 -7.08 -9.28
N GLU A 519 -17.07 -7.42 -10.49
CA GLU A 519 -17.30 -6.45 -11.56
C GLU A 519 -18.71 -6.48 -12.15
N LEU A 520 -19.19 -5.31 -12.58
CA LEU A 520 -20.40 -5.16 -13.39
C LEU A 520 -20.04 -5.05 -14.87
N GLN A 521 -20.61 -5.93 -15.68
CA GLN A 521 -20.49 -5.91 -17.14
C GLN A 521 -21.78 -5.38 -17.76
N PHE A 522 -21.70 -4.29 -18.51
CA PHE A 522 -22.86 -3.68 -19.16
C PHE A 522 -23.53 -4.62 -20.19
N LEU A 523 -24.86 -4.67 -20.17
CA LEU A 523 -25.66 -5.45 -21.12
C LEU A 523 -26.46 -4.55 -22.07
N GLU A 524 -27.27 -3.64 -21.53
CA GLU A 524 -28.06 -2.67 -22.29
C GLU A 524 -28.70 -1.64 -21.36
N CYS A 525 -29.15 -0.51 -21.92
CA CYS A 525 -29.88 0.52 -21.20
C CYS A 525 -31.00 1.16 -22.03
N ILE A 526 -31.90 1.82 -21.32
CA ILE A 526 -32.92 2.70 -21.87
C ILE A 526 -32.99 3.99 -21.04
N SER A 527 -33.04 5.15 -21.70
CA SER A 527 -33.07 6.45 -21.01
C SER A 527 -33.97 7.49 -21.69
N SER A 528 -34.44 8.47 -20.91
CA SER A 528 -35.34 9.54 -21.31
C SER A 528 -35.03 10.85 -20.59
N TYR A 529 -34.95 11.96 -21.34
CA TYR A 529 -34.67 13.28 -20.78
C TYR A 529 -35.65 14.33 -21.30
N ALA A 530 -36.02 15.30 -20.47
CA ALA A 530 -36.84 16.42 -20.88
C ALA A 530 -35.99 17.42 -21.68
N ASP A 531 -36.42 17.75 -22.90
CA ASP A 531 -35.79 18.79 -23.70
C ASP A 531 -36.32 20.17 -23.27
N TYR A 532 -35.48 20.96 -22.61
CA TYR A 532 -35.80 22.33 -22.20
C TYR A 532 -35.30 23.40 -23.18
N SER A 533 -34.68 22.99 -24.31
CA SER A 533 -33.98 23.91 -25.22
C SER A 533 -34.88 24.63 -26.23
N ASP A 534 -36.17 24.28 -26.32
CA ASP A 534 -37.12 24.94 -27.24
C ASP A 534 -38.55 24.97 -26.67
N ASP A 535 -39.39 25.87 -27.19
CA ASP A 535 -40.80 26.10 -26.77
C ASP A 535 -41.73 24.86 -26.93
N ASN A 536 -41.18 23.71 -27.32
CA ASN A 536 -41.80 22.40 -27.33
C ASN A 536 -41.14 21.48 -26.29
N VAL A 537 -41.82 21.29 -25.16
CA VAL A 537 -41.48 20.27 -24.18
C VAL A 537 -41.72 18.90 -24.80
N GLY A 538 -40.66 18.21 -25.21
CA GLY A 538 -40.70 16.81 -25.69
C GLY A 538 -39.61 15.99 -25.02
N SER A 539 -39.83 14.69 -24.83
CA SER A 539 -38.84 13.80 -24.22
C SER A 539 -37.88 13.26 -25.29
N ARG A 540 -36.56 13.32 -25.06
CA ARG A 540 -35.56 12.62 -25.88
C ARG A 540 -35.32 11.25 -25.26
N CYS A 541 -35.68 10.18 -26.00
CA CYS A 541 -35.54 8.80 -25.53
C CYS A 541 -34.45 8.05 -26.30
N TYR A 542 -33.71 7.16 -25.64
CA TYR A 542 -32.60 6.40 -26.22
C TYR A 542 -32.56 4.95 -25.72
N TYR A 543 -31.96 4.09 -26.54
CA TYR A 543 -31.55 2.72 -26.18
C TYR A 543 -30.10 2.51 -26.58
N ALA A 544 -29.32 1.83 -25.74
CA ALA A 544 -27.98 1.36 -26.06
C ALA A 544 -27.80 -0.11 -25.66
N ASN A 545 -26.98 -0.84 -26.41
CA ASN A 545 -26.63 -2.23 -26.10
C ASN A 545 -25.14 -2.39 -25.78
N LYS A 546 -24.75 -3.56 -25.26
CA LYS A 546 -23.37 -3.93 -24.91
C LYS A 546 -22.33 -3.81 -26.03
N ASP A 547 -22.76 -3.72 -27.28
CA ASP A 547 -21.86 -3.56 -28.42
C ASP A 547 -21.61 -2.07 -28.73
N GLY A 548 -22.04 -1.16 -27.84
CA GLY A 548 -21.93 0.30 -28.01
C GLY A 548 -22.94 0.88 -29.01
N ASN A 549 -23.87 0.07 -29.54
CA ASN A 549 -24.84 0.57 -30.52
C ASN A 549 -25.97 1.31 -29.82
N ALA A 550 -25.99 2.64 -29.95
CA ALA A 550 -27.06 3.49 -29.44
C ALA A 550 -28.00 3.97 -30.56
N ARG A 551 -29.30 4.07 -30.26
CA ARG A 551 -30.28 4.69 -31.18
C ARG A 551 -31.31 5.53 -30.42
N LYS A 552 -31.78 6.58 -31.09
CA LYS A 552 -32.90 7.38 -30.62
C LYS A 552 -34.22 6.60 -30.75
N LEU A 553 -35.09 6.75 -29.76
CA LEU A 553 -36.43 6.19 -29.70
C LEU A 553 -37.48 7.31 -29.79
N THR A 554 -38.66 6.98 -30.30
CA THR A 554 -39.88 7.74 -30.01
C THR A 554 -40.38 7.41 -28.60
N GLU A 555 -41.18 8.28 -27.98
CA GLU A 555 -41.78 8.00 -26.65
C GLU A 555 -42.54 6.66 -26.62
N LYS A 556 -43.26 6.35 -27.71
CA LYS A 556 -43.96 5.05 -27.82
C LYS A 556 -43.00 3.85 -27.88
N GLU A 557 -41.87 3.99 -28.58
CA GLU A 557 -40.86 2.93 -28.61
C GLU A 557 -40.15 2.79 -27.25
N TYR A 558 -39.97 3.91 -26.54
CA TYR A 558 -39.43 3.91 -25.18
C TYR A 558 -40.33 3.11 -24.24
N ASP A 559 -41.63 3.39 -24.22
CA ASP A 559 -42.59 2.67 -23.38
C ASP A 559 -42.58 1.16 -23.68
N VAL A 560 -42.65 0.79 -24.96
CA VAL A 560 -42.66 -0.63 -25.38
C VAL A 560 -41.34 -1.32 -25.01
N MET A 561 -40.20 -0.66 -25.24
CA MET A 561 -38.89 -1.23 -24.93
C MET A 561 -38.67 -1.33 -23.42
N GLY A 562 -39.18 -0.39 -22.63
CA GLY A 562 -39.19 -0.46 -21.18
C GLY A 562 -39.96 -1.68 -20.68
N GLU A 563 -41.17 -1.93 -21.20
CA GLU A 563 -41.97 -3.13 -20.89
C GLU A 563 -41.27 -4.43 -21.32
N GLU A 564 -40.62 -4.43 -22.49
CA GLU A 564 -39.85 -5.59 -22.99
C GLU A 564 -38.65 -5.91 -22.08
N LEU A 565 -37.94 -4.89 -21.61
CA LEU A 565 -36.79 -5.03 -20.71
C LEU A 565 -37.22 -5.49 -19.31
N GLU A 566 -38.33 -4.97 -18.76
CA GLU A 566 -38.89 -5.47 -17.49
C GLU A 566 -39.32 -6.94 -17.59
N CYS A 567 -39.88 -7.35 -18.73
CA CYS A 567 -40.23 -8.76 -18.97
C CYS A 567 -39.00 -9.64 -19.14
N LYS A 568 -37.93 -9.11 -19.73
CA LYS A 568 -36.67 -9.81 -19.95
C LYS A 568 -35.89 -9.99 -18.66
N TYR A 569 -35.81 -8.93 -17.84
CA TYR A 569 -35.05 -8.84 -16.61
C TYR A 569 -35.99 -8.70 -15.42
N ASN A 570 -36.69 -9.79 -15.11
CA ASN A 570 -37.69 -9.78 -14.04
C ASN A 570 -37.02 -9.65 -12.67
N LYS A 571 -37.40 -8.63 -11.88
CA LYS A 571 -36.84 -8.38 -10.54
C LYS A 571 -37.12 -9.55 -9.59
N GLN A 572 -36.07 -10.05 -8.95
CA GLN A 572 -36.17 -11.07 -7.93
C GLN A 572 -36.73 -10.46 -6.63
N LYS A 573 -37.72 -11.12 -6.04
CA LYS A 573 -38.09 -10.87 -4.65
C LYS A 573 -37.11 -11.57 -3.72
N LEU A 574 -36.33 -10.79 -3.00
CA LEU A 574 -35.35 -11.29 -2.04
C LEU A 574 -35.95 -11.29 -0.63
N GLN A 575 -35.43 -12.19 0.22
CA GLN A 575 -35.73 -12.19 1.66
C GLN A 575 -34.49 -11.69 2.37
N PHE A 576 -34.58 -10.54 3.01
CA PHE A 576 -33.44 -9.86 3.61
C PHE A 576 -33.43 -10.02 5.13
N HIS A 577 -32.25 -9.81 5.72
CA HIS A 577 -32.08 -9.72 7.16
C HIS A 577 -32.16 -8.25 7.58
N PRO A 578 -33.11 -7.85 8.44
CA PRO A 578 -33.12 -6.49 8.97
C PRO A 578 -31.87 -6.26 9.82
N PHE A 579 -31.38 -5.02 9.86
CA PHE A 579 -30.28 -4.63 10.77
C PHE A 579 -30.68 -4.74 12.26
N LYS A 580 -31.98 -4.89 12.54
CA LYS A 580 -32.56 -5.02 13.87
C LYS A 580 -33.52 -6.21 13.95
N ASP A 581 -33.39 -7.00 15.02
CA ASP A 581 -34.30 -8.11 15.36
C ASP A 581 -35.70 -7.67 15.83
#